data_AF-A0A842TCB5-F1
#
_entry.id   AF-A0A842TCB5-F1
#
_cell.length_a   1.000
_cell.length_b   1.000
_cell.length_c   1.000
_cell.angle_alpha   90.00
_cell.angle_beta   90.00
_cell.angle_gamma   90.00
#
_symmetry.space_group_name_H-M   'P 1'
#
loop_
_entity.id
_entity.type
_entity.pdbx_description
1 polymer ?
#
loop_
_entity_poly.entity_id
_entity_poly.type
_entity_poly.pdbx_seq_one_letter_code
_entity_poly.pdbx_strand_id
1 'polypeptide(L)' 'MVLALTGYNQTTVFQDDLARFGIKLNIGLIPAIFISIGILVLIKFPIDASTEEYKDWKRRVEELHERKVKEYKKSLEN' A
#
# COMPACT_ATOMS: atom_id res chain seq x y z
N MET A 1 3.97 -7.58 -21.19
CA MET A 1 3.31 -6.26 -21.26
C MET A 1 4.19 -5.13 -20.71
N VAL A 2 4.85 -5.27 -19.55
CA VAL A 2 5.76 -4.22 -19.01
C VAL A 2 7.10 -4.11 -19.74
N LEU A 3 7.70 -5.23 -20.18
CA LEU A 3 8.97 -5.23 -20.92
C LEU A 3 8.89 -4.48 -22.26
N ALA A 4 7.70 -4.39 -22.88
CA ALA A 4 7.53 -3.61 -24.11
C ALA A 4 7.84 -2.12 -23.91
N LEU A 5 7.60 -1.60 -22.69
CA LEU A 5 7.89 -0.21 -22.32
C LEU A 5 9.40 0.05 -22.16
N THR A 6 10.21 -1.00 -22.06
CA THR A 6 11.68 -0.89 -21.95
C THR A 6 12.37 -1.04 -23.31
N GLY A 7 11.64 -1.03 -24.42
CA GLY A 7 12.21 -1.26 -25.75
C GLY A 7 12.66 -2.72 -25.98
N TYR A 8 12.17 -3.66 -25.17
CA TYR A 8 12.49 -5.08 -25.29
C TYR A 8 11.95 -5.65 -26.60
N ASN A 9 12.84 -6.28 -27.39
CA ASN A 9 12.47 -6.97 -28.62
C ASN A 9 12.63 -8.49 -28.46
N GLN A 10 11.53 -9.24 -28.55
CA GLN A 10 11.55 -10.71 -28.41
C GLN A 10 12.21 -11.44 -29.58
N THR A 11 12.37 -10.81 -30.74
CA THR A 11 12.88 -11.47 -31.95
C THR A 11 14.40 -11.39 -32.08
N THR A 12 15.08 -10.64 -31.21
CA THR A 12 16.54 -10.46 -31.25
C THR A 12 17.23 -11.10 -30.05
N VAL A 13 18.27 -11.89 -30.33
CA VAL A 13 19.11 -12.55 -29.31
C VAL A 13 19.86 -11.51 -28.46
N PHE A 14 20.25 -10.40 -29.07
CA PHE A 14 20.89 -9.29 -28.39
C PHE A 14 19.94 -8.10 -28.30
N GLN A 15 19.77 -7.59 -27.08
CA GLN A 15 19.06 -6.34 -26.81
C GLN A 15 20.03 -5.17 -26.90
N ASP A 16 19.55 -4.05 -27.42
CA ASP A 16 20.26 -2.77 -27.40
C ASP A 16 20.58 -2.33 -25.96
N ASP A 17 21.64 -1.53 -25.80
CA ASP A 17 22.11 -1.12 -24.47
C ASP A 17 21.07 -0.30 -23.71
N LEU A 18 20.28 0.52 -24.42
CA LEU A 18 19.18 1.27 -23.82
C LEU A 18 18.07 0.33 -23.31
N ALA A 19 17.75 -0.71 -24.07
CA ALA A 19 16.76 -1.70 -23.67
C ALA A 19 17.24 -2.51 -22.46
N ARG A 20 18.51 -2.91 -22.42
CA ARG A 20 19.12 -3.57 -21.26
C ARG A 20 19.08 -2.70 -20.02
N PHE A 21 19.33 -1.40 -20.17
CA PHE A 21 19.25 -0.44 -19.08
C PHE A 21 17.81 -0.31 -18.55
N GLY A 22 16.82 -0.12 -19.43
CA GLY A 22 15.41 -0.04 -19.04
C GLY A 22 14.90 -1.30 -18.34
N ILE A 23 15.35 -2.49 -18.75
CA ILE A 23 15.04 -3.75 -18.09
C ILE A 23 15.64 -3.77 -16.68
N LYS A 24 16.93 -3.44 -16.53
CA LYS A 24 17.62 -3.40 -15.22
C LYS A 24 16.95 -2.44 -14.24
N LEU A 25 16.50 -1.28 -14.71
CA LEU A 25 15.77 -0.32 -13.88
C LEU A 25 14.45 -0.90 -13.37
N ASN A 26 13.68 -1.56 -14.23
CA ASN A 26 12.38 -2.12 -13.87
C ASN A 26 12.45 -3.32 -12.93
N ILE A 27 13.50 -4.13 -13.00
CA ILE A 27 13.67 -5.29 -12.10
C ILE A 27 14.43 -4.93 -10.81
N GLY A 28 15.24 -3.89 -10.84
CA GLY A 28 16.13 -3.52 -9.72
C GLY A 28 15.67 -2.25 -9.02
N LEU A 29 16.01 -1.10 -9.62
CA LEU A 29 15.90 0.18 -8.94
C LEU A 29 14.45 0.57 -8.62
N ILE A 30 13.52 0.37 -9.56
CA ILE A 30 12.12 0.75 -9.39
C ILE A 30 11.49 -0.04 -8.23
N PRO A 31 11.52 -1.40 -8.20
CA PRO A 31 11.03 -2.17 -7.06
C PRO A 31 11.70 -1.79 -5.73
N ALA A 32 13.01 -1.54 -5.73
CA ALA A 32 13.72 -1.14 -4.51
C ALA A 32 13.22 0.19 -3.94
N ILE A 33 12.91 1.18 -4.79
CA ILE A 33 12.34 2.46 -4.37
C ILE A 33 10.95 2.24 -3.75
N PHE A 34 10.08 1.47 -4.40
CA PHE A 34 8.74 1.20 -3.88
C PHE A 34 8.76 0.45 -2.55
N ILE A 35 9.63 -0.55 -2.40
CA ILE A 35 9.82 -1.26 -1.13
C ILE A 35 10.31 -0.29 -0.04
N SER A 36 11.28 0.55 -0.37
CA SER A 36 11.82 1.54 0.58
C SER A 36 10.75 2.51 1.06
N ILE A 37 9.92 3.02 0.15
CA ILE A 37 8.77 3.87 0.50
C ILE A 37 7.78 3.10 1.38
N GLY A 38 7.47 1.85 1.04
CA GLY A 38 6.60 0.99 1.85
C GLY A 38 7.11 0.82 3.28
N ILE A 39 8.41 0.58 3.45
CA ILE A 39 9.04 0.47 4.78
C ILE A 39 8.91 1.78 5.56
N LEU A 40 9.17 2.93 4.93
CA LEU A 40 9.02 4.24 5.59
C LEU A 40 7.58 4.49 6.05
N VAL A 41 6.59 4.11 5.23
CA VAL A 41 5.18 4.18 5.60
C VAL A 41 4.88 3.26 6.78
N LEU A 42 5.40 2.04 6.79
CA LEU A 42 5.18 1.07 7.88
C LEU A 42 5.84 1.48 9.20
N ILE A 43 6.98 2.18 9.15
CA ILE A 43 7.59 2.76 10.35
C ILE A 43 6.69 3.84 10.96
N LYS A 44 6.05 4.66 10.12
CA LYS A 44 5.14 5.72 10.58
C LYS A 44 3.75 5.19 10.97
N PHE A 45 3.26 4.17 10.27
CA PHE A 45 1.95 3.57 10.43
C PHE A 45 2.10 2.04 10.51
N PRO A 46 2.49 1.52 11.67
CA PRO A 46 2.74 0.09 11.83
C PRO A 46 1.44 -0.70 11.75
N ILE A 47 1.51 -1.87 11.09
CA ILE A 47 0.35 -2.74 10.84
C ILE A 47 -0.19 -3.35 12.15
N ASP A 48 0.65 -3.47 13.16
CA ASP A 48 0.29 -4.03 14.46
C ASP A 48 -0.62 -3.12 15.30
N ALA A 49 -1.02 -1.96 14.76
CA ALA A 49 -1.95 -1.05 15.41
C ALA A 49 -1.44 -0.56 16.79
N SER A 50 -0.12 -0.62 17.00
CA SER A 50 0.51 -0.33 18.29
C SER A 50 0.61 1.16 18.61
N THR A 51 0.41 2.05 17.62
CA THR A 51 0.51 3.49 17.83
C THR A 51 -0.62 4.01 18.71
N GLU A 52 -0.29 4.94 19.59
CA GLU A 52 -1.27 5.62 20.45
C GLU A 52 -2.34 6.33 19.60
N GLU A 53 -1.96 6.94 18.46
CA GLU A 53 -2.92 7.51 17.50
C GLU A 53 -3.94 6.49 17.00
N TYR A 54 -3.50 5.28 16.65
CA TYR A 54 -4.41 4.23 16.19
C TYR A 54 -5.34 3.77 17.31
N LYS A 55 -4.81 3.57 18.53
CA LYS A 55 -5.60 3.18 19.70
C LYS A 55 -6.67 4.23 20.01
N ASP A 56 -6.31 5.51 19.99
CA ASP A 56 -7.26 6.60 20.21
C ASP A 56 -8.31 6.68 19.11
N TRP A 57 -7.91 6.52 17.85
CA TRP A 57 -8.85 6.48 16.74
C TRP A 57 -9.83 5.31 16.87
N LYS A 58 -9.33 4.10 17.16
CA LYS A 58 -10.14 2.90 17.36
C LYS A 58 -11.15 3.10 18.50
N ARG A 59 -10.71 3.63 19.65
CA ARG A 59 -11.59 3.93 20.79
C ARG A 59 -12.74 4.86 20.39
N ARG A 60 -12.46 5.95 19.66
CA ARG A 60 -13.51 6.87 19.20
C ARG A 60 -14.52 6.20 18.27
N VAL A 61 -14.06 5.32 17.39
CA VAL A 61 -14.93 4.55 16.48
C VAL A 61 -15.83 3.59 17.26
N GLU A 62 -15.28 2.91 18.27
CA GLU A 62 -16.03 2.01 19.15
C GLU A 62 -17.08 2.78 19.96
N GLU A 63 -16.72 3.92 20.57
CA GLU A 63 -17.65 4.81 21.27
C GLU A 63 -18.80 5.28 20.37
N LEU A 64 -18.49 5.65 19.11
CA LEU A 64 -19.50 6.04 18.13
C LEU A 64 -20.43 4.87 17.77
N HIS A 65 -19.87 3.67 17.61
CA HIS A 65 -20.63 2.47 17.27
C HIS A 65 -21.61 2.12 18.40
N GLU A 66 -21.13 2.09 19.66
CA GLU A 66 -21.99 1.81 20.81
C GLU A 66 -23.13 2.81 20.96
N ARG A 67 -22.85 4.10 20.75
CA ARG A 67 -23.89 5.15 20.78
C ARG A 67 -24.97 4.90 19.75
N LYS A 68 -24.60 4.63 18.50
CA LYS A 68 -25.56 4.31 17.43
C LYS A 68 -26.38 3.06 17.74
N VAL A 69 -25.75 2.02 18.30
CA VAL A 69 -26.45 0.79 18.70
C VAL A 69 -27.48 1.07 19.79
N LYS A 70 -27.13 1.89 20.80
CA LYS A 70 -28.06 2.29 21.87
C LYS A 70 -29.23 3.10 21.34
N GLU A 71 -28.97 4.08 20.47
CA GLU A 71 -30.02 4.89 19.82
C GLU A 71 -30.97 4.02 18.99
N TYR A 72 -30.43 3.08 18.22
CA TYR A 72 -31.23 2.15 17.43
C TYR A 72 -32.11 1.25 18.30
N LYS A 73 -31.57 0.65 19.36
CA LYS A 73 -32.37 -0.16 20.30
C LYS A 73 -33.52 0.64 20.91
N LYS A 74 -33.25 1.87 21.35
CA LYS A 74 -34.28 2.76 21.90
C LYS A 74 -35.37 3.10 20.87
N SER A 75 -35.03 3.20 19.59
CA SER A 75 -36.01 3.43 18.52
C SER A 75 -36.91 2.22 18.22
N LEU A 76 -36.53 1.01 18.64
CA LEU A 76 -37.32 -0.21 18.46
C LEU A 76 -38.27 -0.50 19.64
N GLU A 77 -38.06 0.17 20.77
CA GLU A 77 -38.89 0.04 21.99
C GLU A 77 -40.01 1.08 22.08
N ASN A 78 -40.03 2.07 21.18
CA ASN A 78 -41.12 3.05 20.99
C ASN A 78 -41.99 2.66 19.80
#